data_AF-A0A3N9PHP1-F1
#
_entry.id   AF-A0A3N9PHP1-F1
#
_cell.length_a   1.000
_cell.length_b   1.000
_cell.length_c   1.000
_cell.angle_alpha   90.00
_cell.angle_beta   90.00
_cell.angle_gamma   90.00
#
_symmetry.space_group_name_H-M   'P 1'
#
loop_
_entity.id
_entity.type
_entity.pdbx_description
1 polymer ?
#
loop_
_entity_poly.entity_id
_entity_poly.type
_entity_poly.pdbx_seq_one_letter_code
_entity_poly.pdbx_strand_id
1 'polypeptide(L)'
;PFIGNTGGGEAEAGTGDRWEWTLGLAQFNWLRQTLENSDAAYKFIFAHHMTGGSDDYVRKGAYGAPYCEWGGYNENGTTWGFDSRRNGWYCTVHQLFVENNVSAFFHGHDHQYAYEILDGVVYQSCAAAGFTGNGFNLYSEANAYTVKVMPSSGHLRVTVTPAQATVDYVRSGGTGGAYSYTIAPNAPIAVQLSSCSARRAEDGVVAVHWQTASEVNTAGFYVQRSETQEHGFARIHDRMIAAKGNSSDGAVYQFIDSNSPKQDCYYRLEEVNLDGASFYFEPVSLSLGSAVDSETLAPLTFALLQNYPNPFNPITKILYSIPTSEQVTLNIYDLNGRLVKQLVDQQQQEGRHCVTWDGSNDHGQHVGSGTYFYRLSAGDLTAVQKMVFLK
;
A
#
# COMPACT_ATOMS: atom_id res chain seq x y z
N PRO A 1 20.40 -25.65 3.49
CA PRO A 1 19.88 -25.45 4.87
C PRO A 1 19.98 -26.59 5.92
N PHE A 2 20.21 -27.89 5.64
CA PHE A 2 20.26 -28.93 6.71
C PHE A 2 21.62 -29.57 7.05
N ILE A 3 22.00 -29.60 8.33
CA ILE A 3 22.50 -30.86 8.95
C ILE A 3 21.77 -31.10 10.28
N GLY A 4 20.87 -32.10 10.28
CA GLY A 4 20.09 -32.60 11.44
C GLY A 4 18.74 -33.24 11.05
N ASN A 5 18.35 -34.34 11.70
CA ASN A 5 17.23 -35.24 11.32
C ASN A 5 15.84 -34.57 11.47
N THR A 6 14.91 -34.53 10.51
CA THR A 6 14.89 -35.03 9.13
C THR A 6 13.63 -34.48 8.43
N GLY A 7 13.80 -34.04 7.18
CA GLY A 7 12.83 -34.16 6.09
C GLY A 7 12.90 -32.96 5.13
N GLY A 8 13.00 -33.13 3.81
CA GLY A 8 13.10 -34.35 3.02
C GLY A 8 13.99 -34.11 1.79
N GLY A 9 14.67 -35.18 1.37
CA GLY A 9 15.72 -35.17 0.35
C GLY A 9 17.01 -35.71 0.96
N GLU A 10 17.25 -37.01 0.79
CA GLU A 10 18.38 -37.74 1.36
C GLU A 10 19.73 -37.15 0.91
N ALA A 11 20.69 -37.10 1.84
CA ALA A 11 22.14 -36.94 1.63
C ALA A 11 22.73 -35.55 1.28
N GLU A 12 22.00 -34.43 1.40
CA GLU A 12 22.61 -33.10 1.22
C GLU A 12 22.95 -32.40 2.55
N ALA A 13 24.24 -32.08 2.73
CA ALA A 13 24.74 -31.24 3.81
C ALA A 13 24.38 -29.78 3.54
N GLY A 14 23.21 -29.35 3.97
CA GLY A 14 22.83 -27.96 3.92
C GLY A 14 23.40 -27.12 5.07
N THR A 15 23.38 -25.81 4.88
CA THR A 15 24.23 -24.85 5.59
C THR A 15 23.63 -24.27 6.88
N GLY A 16 22.37 -24.57 7.21
CA GLY A 16 21.61 -23.89 8.26
C GLY A 16 21.09 -22.51 7.88
N ASP A 17 21.52 -21.93 6.75
CA ASP A 17 21.19 -20.56 6.37
C ASP A 17 19.79 -20.48 5.73
N ARG A 18 18.84 -19.84 6.42
CA ARG A 18 17.46 -19.75 5.92
C ARG A 18 17.31 -18.87 4.69
N TRP A 19 18.28 -18.02 4.37
CA TRP A 19 18.29 -17.26 3.11
C TRP A 19 18.55 -18.13 1.89
N GLU A 20 18.96 -19.39 2.04
CA GLU A 20 19.08 -20.32 0.91
C GLU A 20 17.72 -20.79 0.39
N TRP A 21 16.70 -20.79 1.24
CA TRP A 21 15.33 -21.06 0.79
C TRP A 21 14.80 -19.83 0.07
N THR A 22 14.59 -19.98 -1.23
CA THR A 22 14.22 -18.87 -2.09
C THR A 22 13.09 -19.23 -3.04
N LEU A 23 12.16 -18.30 -3.24
CA LEU A 23 11.27 -18.33 -4.41
C LEU A 23 12.08 -18.22 -5.72
N GLY A 24 13.21 -17.51 -5.67
CA GLY A 24 14.00 -17.08 -6.82
C GLY A 24 13.43 -15.81 -7.45
N LEU A 25 14.31 -14.96 -7.98
CA LEU A 25 13.94 -13.66 -8.56
C LEU A 25 12.93 -13.80 -9.72
N ALA A 26 13.04 -14.86 -10.53
CA ALA A 26 12.11 -15.10 -11.64
C ALA A 26 10.68 -15.35 -11.14
N GLN A 27 10.52 -16.20 -10.12
CA GLN A 27 9.22 -16.51 -9.52
C GLN A 27 8.65 -15.30 -8.80
N PHE A 28 9.49 -14.55 -8.08
CA PHE A 28 9.10 -13.30 -7.42
C PHE A 28 8.60 -12.26 -8.43
N ASN A 29 9.32 -12.04 -9.53
CA ASN A 29 8.91 -11.09 -10.56
C ASN A 29 7.62 -11.52 -11.26
N TRP A 30 7.42 -12.81 -11.50
CA TRP A 30 6.15 -13.33 -12.01
C TRP A 30 4.99 -13.05 -11.04
N LEU A 31 5.20 -13.31 -9.74
CA LEU A 31 4.19 -13.05 -8.70
C LEU A 31 3.87 -11.56 -8.62
N ARG A 32 4.90 -10.70 -8.62
CA ARG A 32 4.76 -9.25 -8.67
C ARG A 32 3.91 -8.80 -9.85
N GLN A 33 4.29 -9.20 -11.06
CA GLN A 33 3.56 -8.83 -12.28
C GLN A 33 2.11 -9.34 -12.23
N THR A 34 1.87 -10.52 -11.67
CA THR A 34 0.51 -11.06 -11.52
C THR A 34 -0.32 -10.22 -10.56
N LEU A 35 0.25 -9.77 -9.45
CA LEU A 35 -0.44 -8.99 -8.43
C LEU A 35 -0.66 -7.52 -8.84
N GLU A 36 0.33 -6.89 -9.47
CA GLU A 36 0.27 -5.51 -9.96
C GLU A 36 -0.72 -5.36 -11.11
N ASN A 37 -0.89 -6.38 -11.95
CA ASN A 37 -1.83 -6.36 -13.08
C ASN A 37 -3.21 -6.95 -12.73
N SER A 38 -3.52 -7.15 -11.45
CA SER A 38 -4.83 -7.65 -11.01
C SER A 38 -5.62 -6.57 -10.29
N ASP A 39 -6.84 -6.33 -10.74
CA ASP A 39 -7.87 -5.47 -10.16
C ASP A 39 -8.90 -6.25 -9.34
N ALA A 40 -8.66 -7.55 -9.12
CA ALA A 40 -9.62 -8.42 -8.47
C ALA A 40 -9.98 -7.90 -7.07
N ALA A 41 -11.28 -7.87 -6.78
CA ALA A 41 -11.82 -7.52 -5.47
C ALA A 41 -11.29 -8.43 -4.34
N TYR A 42 -10.80 -9.63 -4.68
CA TYR A 42 -10.07 -10.49 -3.77
C TYR A 42 -8.84 -11.06 -4.45
N LYS A 43 -7.71 -11.04 -3.74
CA LYS A 43 -6.47 -11.67 -4.16
C LYS A 43 -6.09 -12.74 -3.15
N PHE A 44 -6.36 -14.00 -3.47
CA PHE A 44 -6.01 -15.15 -2.64
C PHE A 44 -4.80 -15.87 -3.21
N ILE A 45 -3.79 -16.06 -2.37
CA ILE A 45 -2.56 -16.77 -2.71
C ILE A 45 -2.55 -18.09 -1.96
N PHE A 46 -2.19 -19.18 -2.65
CA PHE A 46 -2.11 -20.51 -2.09
C PHE A 46 -0.69 -21.04 -2.27
N ALA A 47 -0.07 -21.49 -1.18
CA ALA A 47 1.23 -22.16 -1.23
C ALA A 47 1.27 -23.34 -0.27
N HIS A 48 2.19 -24.28 -0.48
CA HIS A 48 2.37 -25.37 0.47
C HIS A 48 2.92 -24.85 1.81
N HIS A 49 3.93 -23.99 1.76
CA HIS A 49 4.50 -23.27 2.90
C HIS A 49 5.18 -21.99 2.39
N MET A 50 5.66 -21.15 3.30
CA MET A 50 6.46 -19.97 2.98
C MET A 50 7.85 -20.38 2.44
N THR A 51 8.78 -19.46 2.23
CA THR A 51 10.19 -19.79 1.94
C THR A 51 11.05 -19.06 2.96
N GLY A 52 12.00 -19.75 3.59
CA GLY A 52 12.73 -19.21 4.73
C GLY A 52 11.84 -19.03 5.97
N GLY A 53 12.02 -17.94 6.71
CA GLY A 53 11.15 -17.59 7.84
C GLY A 53 11.79 -17.81 9.23
N SER A 54 10.94 -18.12 10.21
CA SER A 54 11.32 -18.16 11.63
C SER A 54 11.85 -19.51 12.14
N ASP A 55 11.76 -20.57 11.33
CA ASP A 55 12.18 -21.94 11.67
C ASP A 55 12.85 -22.62 10.47
N ASP A 56 13.74 -23.58 10.72
CA ASP A 56 14.58 -24.26 9.71
C ASP A 56 13.76 -25.13 8.76
N TYR A 57 12.53 -25.43 9.15
CA TYR A 57 11.58 -26.23 8.39
C TYR A 57 10.48 -25.40 7.73
N VAL A 58 10.64 -24.07 7.68
CA VAL A 58 9.80 -23.17 6.88
C VAL A 58 8.33 -23.26 7.31
N ARG A 59 8.12 -23.12 8.62
CA ARG A 59 6.82 -23.21 9.30
C ARG A 59 6.33 -21.86 9.79
N LYS A 60 5.04 -21.81 10.13
CA LYS A 60 4.29 -20.64 10.59
C LYS A 60 3.95 -19.68 9.45
N GLY A 61 2.99 -18.79 9.71
CA GLY A 61 2.47 -17.82 8.75
C GLY A 61 2.98 -16.42 9.04
N ALA A 62 2.10 -15.57 9.57
CA ALA A 62 2.39 -14.18 9.88
C ALA A 62 3.61 -14.02 10.80
N TYR A 63 3.82 -14.95 11.75
CA TYR A 63 5.01 -14.92 12.59
C TYR A 63 6.33 -15.15 11.81
N GLY A 64 6.29 -15.92 10.72
CA GLY A 64 7.44 -16.15 9.85
C GLY A 64 7.68 -15.03 8.84
N ALA A 65 6.66 -14.21 8.57
CA ALA A 65 6.66 -13.19 7.52
C ALA A 65 7.71 -12.07 7.72
N PRO A 66 8.10 -11.64 8.94
CA PRO A 66 9.14 -10.62 9.10
C PRO A 66 10.55 -11.05 8.65
N TYR A 67 10.80 -12.33 8.41
CA TYR A 67 12.15 -12.86 8.22
C TYR A 67 12.48 -13.17 6.75
N CYS A 68 13.77 -13.22 6.45
CA CYS A 68 14.33 -13.65 5.16
C CYS A 68 13.67 -12.92 3.98
N GLU A 69 13.31 -13.63 2.91
CA GLU A 69 12.68 -13.01 1.72
C GLU A 69 11.34 -12.35 2.00
N TRP A 70 10.65 -12.78 3.04
CA TRP A 70 9.29 -12.34 3.31
C TRP A 70 9.24 -10.97 3.95
N GLY A 71 10.14 -10.67 4.89
CA GLY A 71 10.12 -9.40 5.62
C GLY A 71 11.49 -8.78 5.81
N GLY A 72 12.54 -9.41 5.29
CA GLY A 72 13.86 -8.80 5.12
C GLY A 72 14.80 -8.92 6.31
N TYR A 73 14.32 -9.23 7.50
CA TYR A 73 15.17 -9.43 8.68
C TYR A 73 15.87 -10.78 8.66
N ASN A 74 17.11 -10.80 9.15
CA ASN A 74 17.83 -12.04 9.45
C ASN A 74 17.15 -12.81 10.58
N GLU A 75 17.57 -14.05 10.80
CA GLU A 75 17.01 -14.96 11.81
C GLU A 75 16.98 -14.40 13.24
N ASN A 76 17.87 -13.45 13.55
CA ASN A 76 17.90 -12.76 14.83
C ASN A 76 16.76 -11.73 15.02
N GLY A 77 15.95 -11.47 13.98
CA GLY A 77 14.81 -10.56 13.98
C GLY A 77 15.14 -9.08 14.17
N THR A 78 16.42 -8.70 14.12
CA THR A 78 16.87 -7.33 14.42
C THR A 78 17.79 -6.75 13.37
N THR A 79 18.50 -7.60 12.61
CA THR A 79 19.40 -7.16 11.54
C THR A 79 18.68 -7.22 10.19
N TRP A 80 18.60 -6.09 9.49
CA TRP A 80 18.12 -6.05 8.11
C TRP A 80 19.12 -6.76 7.18
N GLY A 81 18.68 -7.79 6.46
CA GLY A 81 19.50 -8.59 5.55
C GLY A 81 19.10 -8.47 4.09
N PHE A 82 17.89 -8.04 3.79
CA PHE A 82 17.28 -8.12 2.46
C PHE A 82 18.16 -7.56 1.33
N ASP A 83 18.65 -6.33 1.46
CA ASP A 83 19.37 -5.64 0.38
C ASP A 83 20.62 -6.41 -0.04
N SER A 84 21.32 -6.99 0.93
CA SER A 84 22.51 -7.79 0.68
C SER A 84 22.19 -9.18 0.12
N ARG A 85 21.04 -9.75 0.49
CA ARG A 85 20.67 -11.14 0.20
C ARG A 85 19.81 -11.28 -1.04
N ARG A 86 19.13 -10.21 -1.45
CA ARG A 86 18.14 -10.14 -2.53
C ARG A 86 18.34 -8.91 -3.41
N ASN A 87 19.60 -8.68 -3.78
CA ASN A 87 19.94 -7.63 -4.73
C ASN A 87 19.11 -7.77 -6.03
N GLY A 88 18.54 -6.65 -6.48
CA GLY A 88 17.69 -6.59 -7.67
C GLY A 88 16.23 -7.00 -7.45
N TRP A 89 15.84 -7.40 -6.25
CA TRP A 89 14.42 -7.53 -5.90
C TRP A 89 13.82 -6.15 -5.63
N TYR A 90 12.56 -5.99 -5.99
CA TYR A 90 11.84 -4.73 -5.82
C TYR A 90 11.51 -4.45 -4.35
N CYS A 91 10.99 -5.46 -3.64
CA CYS A 91 10.68 -5.41 -2.23
C CYS A 91 10.61 -6.85 -1.66
N THR A 92 10.34 -6.99 -0.37
CA THR A 92 10.12 -8.30 0.27
C THR A 92 8.77 -8.90 -0.18
N VAL A 93 8.57 -10.21 0.02
CA VAL A 93 7.31 -10.87 -0.38
C VAL A 93 6.10 -10.33 0.38
N HIS A 94 6.23 -10.09 1.69
CA HIS A 94 5.14 -9.53 2.48
C HIS A 94 4.83 -8.09 2.07
N GLN A 95 5.86 -7.27 1.81
CA GLN A 95 5.67 -5.91 1.32
C GLN A 95 4.93 -5.91 -0.03
N LEU A 96 5.28 -6.81 -0.94
CA LEU A 96 4.57 -6.98 -2.21
C LEU A 96 3.09 -7.32 -1.99
N PHE A 97 2.77 -8.13 -0.98
CA PHE A 97 1.39 -8.51 -0.65
C PHE A 97 0.59 -7.31 -0.15
N VAL A 98 1.18 -6.52 0.75
CA VAL A 98 0.57 -5.29 1.29
C VAL A 98 0.33 -4.27 0.18
N GLU A 99 1.34 -3.96 -0.63
CA GLU A 99 1.26 -2.96 -1.72
C GLU A 99 0.20 -3.30 -2.77
N ASN A 100 -0.09 -4.59 -2.95
CA ASN A 100 -1.04 -5.06 -3.95
C ASN A 100 -2.39 -5.49 -3.40
N ASN A 101 -2.66 -5.20 -2.11
CA ASN A 101 -3.89 -5.60 -1.41
C ASN A 101 -4.17 -7.11 -1.52
N VAL A 102 -3.19 -7.95 -1.22
CA VAL A 102 -3.42 -9.39 -1.09
C VAL A 102 -4.38 -9.62 0.08
N SER A 103 -5.53 -10.23 -0.21
CA SER A 103 -6.60 -10.41 0.77
C SER A 103 -6.28 -11.56 1.74
N ALA A 104 -5.72 -12.67 1.22
CA ALA A 104 -5.27 -13.79 2.05
C ALA A 104 -4.17 -14.62 1.41
N PHE A 105 -3.26 -15.12 2.24
CA PHE A 105 -2.29 -16.15 1.96
C PHE A 105 -2.64 -17.43 2.73
N PHE A 106 -3.09 -18.45 1.99
CA PHE A 106 -3.37 -19.77 2.51
C PHE A 106 -2.13 -20.64 2.39
N HIS A 107 -1.71 -21.22 3.51
CA HIS A 107 -0.53 -22.08 3.55
C HIS A 107 -0.76 -23.33 4.38
N GLY A 108 0.06 -24.35 4.17
CA GLY A 108 -0.01 -25.64 4.86
C GLY A 108 1.30 -25.98 5.55
N HIS A 109 1.70 -27.24 5.43
CA HIS A 109 2.90 -27.85 6.03
C HIS A 109 2.88 -27.95 7.57
N ASP A 110 2.18 -27.04 8.25
CA ASP A 110 2.10 -26.95 9.71
C ASP A 110 1.06 -27.89 10.32
N HIS A 111 0.15 -28.42 9.49
CA HIS A 111 -0.91 -29.34 9.88
C HIS A 111 -1.71 -28.83 11.08
N GLN A 112 -1.95 -27.52 11.17
CA GLN A 112 -2.66 -26.89 12.28
C GLN A 112 -3.52 -25.75 11.73
N TYR A 113 -4.73 -25.60 12.26
CA TYR A 113 -5.53 -24.43 11.95
C TYR A 113 -5.00 -23.24 12.74
N ALA A 114 -4.61 -22.19 12.02
CA ALA A 114 -4.35 -20.88 12.60
C ALA A 114 -4.83 -19.80 11.65
N TYR A 115 -5.57 -18.84 12.20
CA TYR A 115 -5.95 -17.61 11.54
C TYR A 115 -5.11 -16.48 12.13
N GLU A 116 -4.27 -15.87 11.30
CA GLU A 116 -3.40 -14.77 11.65
C GLU A 116 -3.65 -13.57 10.74
N ILE A 117 -3.34 -12.37 11.21
CA ILE A 117 -3.42 -11.14 10.42
C ILE A 117 -2.13 -10.34 10.64
N LEU A 118 -1.50 -9.92 9.55
CA LEU A 118 -0.36 -9.02 9.55
C LEU A 118 -0.55 -7.98 8.44
N ASP A 119 -0.48 -6.70 8.82
CA ASP A 119 -0.59 -5.55 7.91
C ASP A 119 -1.80 -5.62 6.95
N GLY A 120 -2.94 -6.11 7.48
CA GLY A 120 -4.18 -6.26 6.73
C GLY A 120 -4.28 -7.52 5.85
N VAL A 121 -3.20 -8.29 5.72
CA VAL A 121 -3.17 -9.56 5.00
C VAL A 121 -3.52 -10.71 5.94
N VAL A 122 -4.47 -11.55 5.54
CA VAL A 122 -4.77 -12.79 6.27
C VAL A 122 -3.71 -13.85 5.97
N TYR A 123 -3.11 -14.41 7.02
CA TYR A 123 -2.27 -15.60 6.94
C TYR A 123 -3.06 -16.77 7.53
N GLN A 124 -3.57 -17.64 6.65
CA GLN A 124 -4.41 -18.76 7.05
C GLN A 124 -3.63 -20.08 6.91
N SER A 125 -3.29 -20.67 8.05
CA SER A 125 -2.69 -22.00 8.11
C SER A 125 -3.77 -23.08 8.01
N CYS A 126 -3.61 -23.98 7.05
CA CYS A 126 -4.57 -25.01 6.73
C CYS A 126 -4.44 -26.18 7.72
N ALA A 127 -5.57 -26.48 8.36
CA ALA A 127 -5.75 -27.69 9.15
C ALA A 127 -5.59 -28.95 8.29
N ALA A 128 -5.25 -30.07 8.92
CA ALA A 128 -5.14 -31.37 8.27
C ALA A 128 -6.29 -32.28 8.73
N ALA A 129 -7.19 -32.62 7.81
CA ALA A 129 -8.44 -33.32 8.12
C ALA A 129 -8.28 -34.64 8.88
N GLY A 130 -7.16 -35.35 8.69
CA GLY A 130 -6.84 -36.61 9.37
C GLY A 130 -6.05 -36.45 10.68
N PHE A 131 -5.68 -35.23 11.06
CA PHE A 131 -4.85 -34.97 12.24
C PHE A 131 -5.72 -34.71 13.47
N THR A 132 -5.59 -35.53 14.51
CA THR A 132 -6.28 -35.32 15.80
C THR A 132 -5.53 -34.33 16.69
N GLY A 133 -6.23 -33.55 17.51
CA GLY A 133 -5.61 -32.59 18.44
C GLY A 133 -5.17 -31.29 17.77
N ASN A 134 -4.11 -30.65 18.27
CA ASN A 134 -3.69 -29.29 17.85
C ASN A 134 -2.71 -29.25 16.68
N GLY A 135 -2.59 -30.33 15.89
CA GLY A 135 -1.57 -30.38 14.84
C GLY A 135 -0.15 -30.43 15.40
N PHE A 136 0.79 -29.71 14.79
CA PHE A 136 2.16 -29.57 15.31
C PHE A 136 2.31 -28.58 16.47
N ASN A 137 1.22 -27.96 16.93
CA ASN A 137 1.19 -27.08 18.10
C ASN A 137 2.19 -25.90 18.01
N LEU A 138 2.26 -25.28 16.83
CA LEU A 138 3.19 -24.20 16.48
C LEU A 138 2.63 -22.79 16.73
N TYR A 139 1.32 -22.70 16.88
CA TYR A 139 0.58 -21.45 17.04
C TYR A 139 -0.02 -21.30 18.43
N SER A 140 -0.09 -20.05 18.91
CA SER A 140 -0.70 -19.66 20.17
C SER A 140 -1.44 -18.35 19.97
N GLU A 141 -2.66 -18.22 20.50
CA GLU A 141 -3.42 -16.95 20.50
C GLU A 141 -2.75 -15.86 21.38
N ALA A 142 -1.67 -16.19 22.10
CA ALA A 142 -0.82 -15.21 22.77
C ALA A 142 0.22 -14.56 21.83
N ASN A 143 0.42 -15.11 20.62
CA ASN A 143 1.35 -14.54 19.64
C ASN A 143 0.75 -13.28 19.01
N ALA A 144 1.60 -12.31 18.68
CA ALA A 144 1.19 -10.96 18.27
C ALA A 144 0.20 -10.91 17.08
N TYR A 145 0.32 -11.84 16.12
CA TYR A 145 -0.47 -11.85 14.89
C TYR A 145 -1.57 -12.90 14.88
N THR A 146 -1.57 -13.82 15.85
CA THR A 146 -2.47 -14.98 15.83
C THR A 146 -3.82 -14.61 16.43
N VAL A 147 -4.85 -14.55 15.59
CA VAL A 147 -6.23 -14.23 15.99
C VAL A 147 -6.94 -15.46 16.55
N LYS A 148 -6.78 -16.61 15.90
CA LYS A 148 -7.45 -17.84 16.32
C LYS A 148 -6.61 -19.08 16.04
N VAL A 149 -6.55 -19.97 17.02
CA VAL A 149 -6.03 -21.33 16.86
C VAL A 149 -7.14 -22.33 17.14
N MET A 150 -7.26 -23.34 16.29
CA MET A 150 -8.25 -24.41 16.44
C MET A 150 -7.56 -25.76 16.36
N PRO A 151 -8.14 -26.83 16.94
CA PRO A 151 -7.62 -28.17 16.72
C PRO A 151 -7.63 -28.48 15.21
N SER A 152 -6.78 -29.38 14.74
CA SER A 152 -6.46 -29.54 13.32
C SER A 152 -7.47 -30.37 12.49
N SER A 153 -8.32 -31.19 13.14
CA SER A 153 -9.25 -32.07 12.44
C SER A 153 -10.36 -31.32 11.67
N GLY A 154 -10.09 -30.95 10.43
CA GLY A 154 -11.07 -30.33 9.53
C GLY A 154 -10.47 -29.85 8.22
N HIS A 155 -11.26 -29.07 7.49
CA HIS A 155 -10.88 -28.37 6.26
C HIS A 155 -11.47 -26.97 6.25
N LEU A 156 -10.94 -26.12 5.37
CA LEU A 156 -11.49 -24.79 5.12
C LEU A 156 -12.50 -24.83 3.98
N ARG A 157 -13.58 -24.08 4.10
CA ARG A 157 -14.50 -23.75 3.02
C ARG A 157 -14.48 -22.25 2.81
N VAL A 158 -14.09 -21.82 1.60
CA VAL A 158 -14.08 -20.41 1.22
C VAL A 158 -15.26 -20.14 0.29
N THR A 159 -16.16 -19.25 0.71
CA THR A 159 -17.32 -18.81 -0.08
C THR A 159 -17.11 -17.35 -0.47
N VAL A 160 -17.09 -17.04 -1.76
CA VAL A 160 -16.82 -15.69 -2.27
C VAL A 160 -18.08 -15.09 -2.87
N THR A 161 -18.41 -13.87 -2.46
CA THR A 161 -19.46 -13.04 -3.03
C THR A 161 -18.89 -11.67 -3.39
N PRO A 162 -19.57 -10.85 -4.20
CA PRO A 162 -19.13 -9.48 -4.45
C PRO A 162 -18.97 -8.63 -3.17
N ALA A 163 -19.77 -8.89 -2.13
CA ALA A 163 -19.78 -8.09 -0.90
C ALA A 163 -18.78 -8.56 0.17
N GLN A 164 -18.46 -9.86 0.21
CA GLN A 164 -17.48 -10.45 1.12
C GLN A 164 -17.01 -11.82 0.67
N ALA A 165 -15.83 -12.24 1.12
CA ALA A 165 -15.44 -13.64 1.20
C ALA A 165 -15.60 -14.16 2.64
N THR A 166 -16.07 -15.38 2.80
CA THR A 166 -16.27 -16.04 4.11
C THR A 166 -15.40 -17.29 4.15
N VAL A 167 -14.61 -17.46 5.21
CA VAL A 167 -13.75 -18.62 5.43
C VAL A 167 -14.28 -19.38 6.64
N ASP A 168 -14.90 -20.52 6.37
CA ASP A 168 -15.44 -21.41 7.38
C ASP A 168 -14.47 -22.54 7.69
N TYR A 169 -14.22 -22.80 8.97
CA TYR A 169 -13.55 -24.00 9.40
C TYR A 169 -14.55 -25.13 9.63
N VAL A 170 -14.54 -26.11 8.73
CA VAL A 170 -15.44 -27.27 8.76
C VAL A 170 -14.72 -28.47 9.38
N ARG A 171 -15.14 -28.82 10.60
CA ARG A 171 -14.56 -29.92 11.38
C ARG A 171 -14.85 -31.29 10.75
N SER A 172 -13.84 -32.16 10.74
CA SER A 172 -13.97 -33.58 10.39
C SER A 172 -14.10 -34.49 11.62
N GLY A 173 -13.84 -34.00 12.84
CA GLY A 173 -14.01 -34.75 14.10
C GLY A 173 -13.56 -33.98 15.36
N GLY A 174 -13.70 -34.57 16.56
CA GLY A 174 -13.19 -34.05 17.85
C GLY A 174 -14.06 -33.03 18.61
N THR A 175 -13.60 -32.60 19.79
CA THR A 175 -14.21 -31.55 20.64
C THR A 175 -13.56 -30.18 20.40
N GLY A 176 -14.35 -29.10 20.45
CA GLY A 176 -13.95 -27.74 20.07
C GLY A 176 -14.92 -27.15 19.03
N GLY A 177 -15.25 -25.86 19.14
CA GLY A 177 -16.27 -25.21 18.31
C GLY A 177 -15.91 -25.08 16.82
N ALA A 178 -16.85 -24.64 16.00
CA ALA A 178 -16.57 -24.13 14.66
C ALA A 178 -15.98 -22.71 14.76
N TYR A 179 -15.28 -22.27 13.71
CA TYR A 179 -14.85 -20.88 13.58
C TYR A 179 -15.10 -20.42 12.15
N SER A 180 -15.52 -19.18 11.99
CA SER A 180 -15.77 -18.54 10.71
C SER A 180 -15.35 -17.08 10.82
N TYR A 181 -14.77 -16.57 9.74
CA TYR A 181 -14.43 -15.16 9.62
C TYR A 181 -14.67 -14.69 8.19
N THR A 182 -14.76 -13.38 8.03
CA THR A 182 -14.99 -12.74 6.73
C THR A 182 -13.80 -11.89 6.32
N ILE A 183 -13.62 -11.75 5.02
CA ILE A 183 -12.66 -10.89 4.36
C ILE A 183 -13.46 -9.93 3.50
N ALA A 184 -13.28 -8.63 3.70
CA ALA A 184 -13.90 -7.60 2.89
C ALA A 184 -13.24 -7.57 1.50
N PRO A 185 -13.97 -7.19 0.43
CA PRO A 185 -13.34 -6.94 -0.86
C PRO A 185 -12.32 -5.82 -0.71
N ASN A 186 -11.21 -5.95 -1.42
CA ASN A 186 -10.29 -4.85 -1.66
C ASN A 186 -11.12 -3.69 -2.22
N ALA A 187 -11.02 -2.52 -1.59
CA ALA A 187 -11.63 -1.33 -2.18
C ALA A 187 -11.07 -1.19 -3.60
N PRO A 188 -11.90 -1.02 -4.64
CA PRO A 188 -11.39 -0.55 -5.91
C PRO A 188 -10.65 0.75 -5.57
N ILE A 189 -9.33 0.75 -5.73
CA ILE A 189 -8.53 1.94 -5.44
C ILE A 189 -8.86 2.90 -6.57
N ALA A 190 -9.97 3.63 -6.43
CA ALA A 190 -10.22 4.80 -7.24
C ALA A 190 -9.02 5.74 -7.02
N VAL A 191 -8.51 6.33 -8.10
CA VAL A 191 -7.51 7.38 -8.01
C VAL A 191 -7.92 8.37 -6.92
N GLN A 192 -7.02 8.64 -5.99
CA GLN A 192 -7.20 9.76 -5.07
C GLN A 192 -6.67 10.99 -5.77
N LEU A 193 -7.54 11.96 -6.09
CA LEU A 193 -7.09 13.27 -6.52
C LEU A 193 -6.55 14.03 -5.32
N SER A 194 -5.33 14.55 -5.41
CA SER A 194 -4.84 15.54 -4.46
C SER A 194 -5.37 16.94 -4.79
N SER A 195 -5.73 17.20 -6.05
CA SER A 195 -6.42 18.44 -6.46
C SER A 195 -7.10 18.32 -7.82
N CYS A 196 -8.13 19.13 -8.05
CA CYS A 196 -8.73 19.40 -9.36
C CYS A 196 -9.25 20.84 -9.40
N SER A 197 -9.06 21.56 -10.50
CA SER A 197 -9.59 22.90 -10.71
C SER A 197 -9.80 23.21 -12.18
N ALA A 198 -10.72 24.11 -12.49
CA ALA A 198 -10.92 24.68 -13.82
C ALA A 198 -10.73 26.20 -13.73
N ARG A 199 -9.93 26.76 -14.64
CA ARG A 199 -9.58 28.18 -14.64
C ARG A 199 -9.55 28.79 -16.03
N ARG A 200 -9.90 30.06 -16.12
CA ARG A 200 -9.87 30.84 -17.37
C ARG A 200 -8.60 31.68 -17.40
N ALA A 201 -7.81 31.52 -18.46
CA ALA A 201 -6.61 32.32 -18.73
C ALA A 201 -6.96 33.68 -19.37
N GLU A 202 -5.95 34.56 -19.47
CA GLU A 202 -6.06 35.92 -20.02
C GLU A 202 -6.61 35.99 -21.45
N ASP A 203 -6.25 35.02 -22.28
CA ASP A 203 -6.70 34.89 -23.66
C ASP A 203 -8.13 34.32 -23.78
N GLY A 204 -8.79 34.03 -22.65
CA GLY A 204 -10.13 33.44 -22.59
C GLY A 204 -10.15 31.92 -22.74
N VAL A 205 -8.99 31.26 -22.82
CA VAL A 205 -8.87 29.80 -22.86
C VAL A 205 -9.12 29.22 -21.46
N VAL A 206 -9.88 28.14 -21.38
CA VAL A 206 -10.08 27.43 -20.10
C VAL A 206 -9.15 26.24 -20.01
N ALA A 207 -8.48 26.11 -18.86
CA ALA A 207 -7.66 24.95 -18.54
C ALA A 207 -8.23 24.23 -17.32
N VAL A 208 -8.26 22.90 -17.39
CA VAL A 208 -8.57 22.00 -16.27
C VAL A 208 -7.27 21.38 -15.79
N HIS A 209 -6.95 21.57 -14.52
CA HIS A 209 -5.75 21.06 -13.86
C HIS A 209 -6.14 20.03 -12.82
N TRP A 210 -5.42 18.91 -12.77
CA TRP A 210 -5.58 17.96 -11.69
C TRP A 210 -4.27 17.29 -11.34
N GLN A 211 -4.23 16.76 -10.12
CA GLN A 211 -3.13 15.97 -9.64
C GLN A 211 -3.67 14.71 -8.95
N THR A 212 -3.10 13.58 -9.32
CA THR A 212 -3.35 12.29 -8.70
C THR A 212 -2.33 12.05 -7.58
N ALA A 213 -2.74 11.39 -6.51
CA ALA A 213 -1.87 10.92 -5.43
C ALA A 213 -1.37 9.48 -5.68
N SER A 214 -2.07 8.72 -6.53
CA SER A 214 -1.75 7.36 -6.99
C SER A 214 -2.50 7.11 -8.30
N GLU A 215 -1.94 6.30 -9.18
CA GLU A 215 -2.53 5.93 -10.49
C GLU A 215 -2.61 4.41 -10.69
N VAL A 216 -2.66 3.67 -9.59
CA VAL A 216 -2.82 2.22 -9.62
C VAL A 216 -4.16 1.89 -10.30
N ASN A 217 -4.11 1.04 -11.34
CA ASN A 217 -5.24 0.60 -12.17
C ASN A 217 -5.87 1.67 -13.08
N THR A 218 -5.21 2.79 -13.35
CA THR A 218 -5.75 3.87 -14.18
C THR A 218 -5.22 3.80 -15.62
N ALA A 219 -6.11 3.68 -16.61
CA ALA A 219 -5.75 3.81 -18.03
C ALA A 219 -5.57 5.28 -18.44
N GLY A 220 -6.41 6.16 -17.90
CA GLY A 220 -6.33 7.58 -18.16
C GLY A 220 -7.62 8.33 -17.84
N PHE A 221 -7.73 9.53 -18.38
CA PHE A 221 -8.79 10.48 -18.03
C PHE A 221 -9.48 11.07 -19.26
N TYR A 222 -10.79 11.28 -19.15
CA TYR A 222 -11.53 12.22 -19.97
C TYR A 222 -11.97 13.41 -19.13
N VAL A 223 -12.04 14.57 -19.76
CA VAL A 223 -12.62 15.77 -19.15
C VAL A 223 -14.05 15.87 -19.66
N GLN A 224 -14.98 16.04 -18.74
CA GLN A 224 -16.38 16.27 -19.04
C GLN A 224 -16.80 17.66 -18.57
N ARG A 225 -17.75 18.27 -19.29
CA ARG A 225 -18.29 19.60 -18.98
C ARG A 225 -19.81 19.56 -18.95
N SER A 226 -20.40 20.38 -18.08
CA SER A 226 -21.84 20.61 -18.00
C SER A 226 -22.16 22.06 -17.63
N GLU A 227 -23.35 22.54 -18.01
CA GLU A 227 -23.92 23.81 -17.54
C GLU A 227 -24.58 23.69 -16.15
N THR A 228 -24.79 22.46 -15.64
CA THR A 228 -25.36 22.20 -14.31
C THR A 228 -24.44 21.31 -13.49
N GLN A 229 -24.50 21.45 -12.17
CA GLN A 229 -23.61 20.71 -11.25
C GLN A 229 -23.89 19.20 -11.23
N GLU A 230 -25.14 18.76 -11.43
CA GLU A 230 -25.53 17.37 -11.18
C GLU A 230 -25.74 16.55 -12.47
N HIS A 231 -26.11 17.18 -13.58
CA HIS A 231 -26.55 16.50 -14.80
C HIS A 231 -25.93 17.11 -16.06
N GLY A 232 -26.02 16.43 -17.20
CA GLY A 232 -25.64 16.99 -18.51
C GLY A 232 -24.14 16.98 -18.83
N PHE A 233 -23.32 16.25 -18.08
CA PHE A 233 -21.89 16.11 -18.37
C PHE A 233 -21.65 15.34 -19.67
N ALA A 234 -20.90 15.95 -20.58
CA ALA A 234 -20.43 15.34 -21.81
C ALA A 234 -18.91 15.46 -21.94
N ARG A 235 -18.25 14.45 -22.51
CA ARG A 235 -16.82 14.52 -22.87
C ARG A 235 -16.62 15.67 -23.86
N ILE A 236 -15.60 16.49 -23.62
CA ILE A 236 -15.27 17.64 -24.49
C ILE A 236 -14.07 17.38 -25.39
N HIS A 237 -13.60 16.13 -25.43
CA HIS A 237 -12.55 15.65 -26.31
C HIS A 237 -12.66 14.13 -26.52
N ASP A 238 -12.10 13.65 -27.63
CA ASP A 238 -12.28 12.26 -28.09
C ASP A 238 -11.09 11.34 -27.75
N ARG A 239 -9.97 11.89 -27.26
CA ARG A 239 -8.74 11.15 -27.02
C ARG A 239 -8.41 11.12 -25.53
N MET A 240 -8.45 9.91 -24.95
CA MET A 240 -8.09 9.70 -23.55
C MET A 240 -6.72 10.32 -23.23
N ILE A 241 -6.66 11.05 -22.13
CA ILE A 241 -5.41 11.56 -21.57
C ILE A 241 -4.83 10.42 -20.77
N ALA A 242 -3.87 9.70 -21.36
CA ALA A 242 -3.26 8.52 -20.74
C ALA A 242 -2.68 8.85 -19.36
N ALA A 243 -2.84 7.93 -18.41
CA ALA A 243 -2.17 8.01 -17.13
C ALA A 243 -0.64 8.09 -17.33
N LYS A 244 0.05 8.88 -16.52
CA LYS A 244 1.48 9.16 -16.61
C LYS A 244 2.31 8.28 -15.67
N GLY A 245 1.68 7.67 -14.67
CA GLY A 245 2.26 6.78 -13.69
C GLY A 245 1.48 5.47 -13.62
N ASN A 246 2.19 4.39 -13.36
CA ASN A 246 1.62 3.10 -12.96
C ASN A 246 1.96 2.80 -11.48
N SER A 247 2.26 3.85 -10.70
CA SER A 247 2.80 3.75 -9.35
C SER A 247 2.01 4.58 -8.34
N SER A 248 2.32 4.39 -7.07
CA SER A 248 1.81 5.15 -5.92
C SER A 248 2.35 6.58 -5.82
N ASP A 249 2.97 7.12 -6.88
CA ASP A 249 3.61 8.45 -6.87
C ASP A 249 2.73 9.56 -7.45
N GLY A 250 1.61 9.19 -8.10
CA GLY A 250 0.71 10.14 -8.73
C GLY A 250 1.34 10.91 -9.91
N ALA A 251 0.60 11.87 -10.48
CA ALA A 251 1.04 12.71 -11.58
C ALA A 251 0.25 14.01 -11.67
N VAL A 252 0.82 15.00 -12.39
CA VAL A 252 0.19 16.29 -12.66
C VAL A 252 -0.27 16.36 -14.11
N TYR A 253 -1.47 16.88 -14.31
CA TYR A 253 -2.11 16.98 -15.61
C TYR A 253 -2.68 18.38 -15.87
N GLN A 254 -2.81 18.65 -17.16
CA GLN A 254 -3.49 19.80 -17.68
C GLN A 254 -4.23 19.40 -18.95
N PHE A 255 -5.48 19.84 -19.06
CA PHE A 255 -6.27 19.80 -20.28
C PHE A 255 -6.68 21.22 -20.66
N ILE A 256 -6.63 21.53 -21.96
CA ILE A 256 -7.03 22.82 -22.51
C ILE A 256 -8.36 22.64 -23.24
N ASP A 257 -9.41 23.29 -22.75
CA ASP A 257 -10.70 23.34 -23.42
C ASP A 257 -10.62 24.33 -24.60
N SER A 258 -10.47 23.78 -25.80
CA SER A 258 -10.35 24.56 -27.03
C SER A 258 -11.68 25.20 -27.47
N ASN A 259 -12.80 24.78 -26.88
CA ASN A 259 -14.13 25.34 -27.13
C ASN A 259 -14.64 26.02 -25.85
N SER A 260 -13.89 27.03 -25.38
CA SER A 260 -14.15 27.72 -24.12
C SER A 260 -15.64 28.03 -23.88
N PRO A 261 -16.15 27.74 -22.69
CA PRO A 261 -17.54 28.00 -22.33
C PRO A 261 -17.83 29.51 -22.36
N LYS A 262 -19.06 29.85 -22.76
CA LYS A 262 -19.56 31.24 -22.84
C LYS A 262 -20.36 31.68 -21.63
N GLN A 263 -20.65 30.75 -20.74
CA GLN A 263 -21.37 30.95 -19.47
C GLN A 263 -20.71 30.12 -18.36
N ASP A 264 -21.10 30.39 -17.12
CA ASP A 264 -20.67 29.59 -15.97
C ASP A 264 -21.01 28.11 -16.20
N CYS A 265 -20.10 27.24 -15.80
CA CYS A 265 -20.21 25.82 -16.06
C CYS A 265 -19.41 25.00 -15.03
N TYR A 266 -19.49 23.68 -15.15
CA TYR A 266 -18.85 22.72 -14.28
C TYR A 266 -18.00 21.76 -15.11
N TYR A 267 -16.83 21.42 -14.60
CA TYR A 267 -15.98 20.38 -15.15
C TYR A 267 -15.90 19.22 -14.18
N ARG A 268 -15.80 18.00 -14.71
CA ARG A 268 -15.42 16.83 -13.91
C ARG A 268 -14.48 15.94 -14.69
N LEU A 269 -13.78 15.09 -13.96
CA LEU A 269 -12.95 14.05 -14.54
C LEU A 269 -13.72 12.74 -14.58
N GLU A 270 -13.64 12.08 -15.74
CA GLU A 270 -13.95 10.67 -15.89
C GLU A 270 -12.61 9.93 -15.90
N GLU A 271 -12.34 9.18 -14.84
CA GLU A 271 -11.27 8.19 -14.81
C GLU A 271 -11.73 6.97 -15.60
N VAL A 272 -10.84 6.44 -16.43
CA VAL A 272 -11.02 5.14 -17.08
C VAL A 272 -9.93 4.23 -16.54
N ASN A 273 -10.34 3.09 -15.99
CA ASN A 273 -9.44 2.08 -15.48
C ASN A 273 -8.87 1.21 -16.62
N LEU A 274 -7.83 0.42 -16.32
CA LEU A 274 -7.22 -0.50 -17.30
C LEU A 274 -8.19 -1.59 -17.80
N ASP A 275 -9.22 -1.92 -17.02
CA ASP A 275 -10.33 -2.82 -17.39
C ASP A 275 -11.42 -2.14 -18.24
N GLY A 276 -11.33 -0.83 -18.44
CA GLY A 276 -12.29 -0.01 -19.18
C GLY A 276 -13.47 0.49 -18.35
N ALA A 277 -13.54 0.22 -17.04
CA ALA A 277 -14.55 0.80 -16.16
C ALA A 277 -14.33 2.31 -15.99
N SER A 278 -15.43 3.07 -15.92
CA SER A 278 -15.38 4.53 -15.71
C SER A 278 -15.78 4.92 -14.30
N PHE A 279 -14.99 5.79 -13.67
CA PHE A 279 -15.29 6.45 -12.39
C PHE A 279 -15.34 7.96 -12.59
N TYR A 280 -16.16 8.65 -11.80
CA TYR A 280 -16.38 10.09 -11.94
C TYR A 280 -16.05 10.81 -10.65
N PHE A 281 -15.25 11.87 -10.76
CA PHE A 281 -14.94 12.75 -9.65
C PHE A 281 -16.00 13.82 -9.45
N GLU A 282 -16.02 14.39 -8.25
CA GLU A 282 -16.85 15.54 -7.93
C GLU A 282 -16.56 16.72 -8.87
N PRO A 283 -17.59 17.40 -9.40
CA PRO A 283 -17.39 18.52 -10.31
C PRO A 283 -16.75 19.74 -9.64
N VAL A 284 -15.93 20.45 -10.40
CA VAL A 284 -15.38 21.77 -10.06
C VAL A 284 -16.11 22.84 -10.87
N SER A 285 -16.46 23.96 -10.23
CA SER A 285 -17.13 25.08 -10.89
C SER A 285 -16.13 26.00 -11.61
N LEU A 286 -16.57 26.59 -12.72
CA LEU A 286 -15.92 27.70 -13.39
C LEU A 286 -16.92 28.87 -13.47
N SER A 287 -16.57 30.01 -12.88
CA SER A 287 -17.31 31.26 -13.05
C SER A 287 -16.58 32.20 -13.99
N LEU A 288 -17.27 32.70 -15.02
CA LEU A 288 -16.72 33.59 -16.04
C LEU A 288 -16.75 35.07 -15.63
N GLY A 289 -17.44 35.39 -14.52
CA GLY A 289 -17.66 36.75 -14.03
C GLY A 289 -16.60 37.29 -13.06
N SER A 290 -15.64 36.47 -12.63
CA SER A 290 -14.53 36.89 -11.78
C SER A 290 -13.31 37.30 -12.61
N ALA A 291 -12.59 38.32 -12.13
CA ALA A 291 -11.42 38.86 -12.79
C ALA A 291 -10.40 37.79 -13.17
N VAL A 292 -9.74 38.05 -14.29
CA VAL A 292 -8.77 37.20 -14.96
C VAL A 292 -7.58 36.88 -14.04
N ASP A 293 -7.40 35.61 -13.68
CA ASP A 293 -6.14 35.12 -13.10
C ASP A 293 -5.14 34.92 -14.25
N SER A 294 -4.42 35.99 -14.54
CA SER A 294 -3.22 36.00 -15.38
C SER A 294 -2.16 35.06 -14.80
N GLU A 295 -1.46 34.36 -15.70
CA GLU A 295 -0.46 33.32 -15.45
C GLU A 295 0.02 33.17 -14.00
N THR A 296 -0.51 32.19 -13.29
CA THR A 296 0.24 31.43 -12.30
C THR A 296 -0.37 30.04 -12.25
N LEU A 297 0.42 28.96 -12.35
CA LEU A 297 0.08 27.73 -11.62
C LEU A 297 -0.46 28.17 -10.27
N ALA A 298 -1.70 27.79 -9.90
CA ALA A 298 -2.36 28.30 -8.69
C ALA A 298 -1.29 28.52 -7.61
N PRO A 299 -1.12 29.76 -7.10
CA PRO A 299 0.10 30.19 -6.41
C PRO A 299 0.51 29.08 -5.47
N LEU A 300 1.72 28.54 -5.65
CA LEU A 300 2.14 27.31 -4.99
C LEU A 300 1.93 27.54 -3.49
N THR A 301 0.92 26.95 -2.88
CA THR A 301 0.61 27.28 -1.50
C THR A 301 1.56 26.53 -0.59
N PHE A 302 1.88 27.11 0.55
CA PHE A 302 2.54 26.35 1.59
C PHE A 302 1.60 25.24 2.06
N ALA A 303 1.99 23.98 1.86
CA ALA A 303 1.19 22.84 2.26
C ALA A 303 2.08 21.70 2.72
N LEU A 304 1.66 21.03 3.81
CA LEU A 304 2.22 19.78 4.28
C LEU A 304 1.13 18.72 4.21
N LEU A 305 1.31 17.74 3.32
CA LEU A 305 0.36 16.67 3.09
C LEU A 305 0.52 15.56 4.14
N GLN A 306 -0.53 14.77 4.28
CA GLN A 306 -0.49 13.54 5.07
C GLN A 306 0.52 12.57 4.44
N ASN A 307 1.40 12.00 5.27
CA ASN A 307 2.38 11.01 4.85
C ASN A 307 1.68 9.75 4.32
N TYR A 308 2.31 9.08 3.35
CA TYR A 308 1.76 7.86 2.76
C TYR A 308 2.86 6.79 2.56
N PRO A 309 2.61 5.53 2.95
CA PRO A 309 1.41 5.07 3.67
C PRO A 309 1.29 5.67 5.09
N ASN A 310 0.10 5.61 5.68
CA ASN A 310 -0.15 5.93 7.10
C ASN A 310 -1.39 5.14 7.60
N PRO A 311 -1.25 4.16 8.51
CA PRO A 311 -0.01 3.73 9.16
C PRO A 311 1.04 3.19 8.18
N PHE A 312 2.32 3.22 8.54
CA PHE A 312 3.42 2.75 7.68
C PHE A 312 4.37 1.79 8.40
N ASN A 313 5.00 0.90 7.63
CA ASN A 313 6.02 -0.05 8.08
C ASN A 313 6.98 -0.40 6.92
N PRO A 314 8.31 -0.21 7.02
CA PRO A 314 8.96 0.78 7.85
C PRO A 314 9.06 2.15 7.17
N ILE A 315 8.65 2.27 5.89
CA ILE A 315 8.91 3.44 5.04
C ILE A 315 7.63 4.23 4.75
N THR A 316 7.72 5.55 4.82
CA THR A 316 6.66 6.48 4.40
C THR A 316 7.24 7.68 3.65
N LYS A 317 6.45 8.25 2.75
CA LYS A 317 6.77 9.48 2.02
C LYS A 317 6.01 10.65 2.62
N ILE A 318 6.69 11.79 2.76
CA ILE A 318 6.14 13.06 3.21
C ILE A 318 6.24 14.05 2.04
N LEU A 319 5.10 14.52 1.58
CA LEU A 319 4.99 15.47 0.48
C LEU A 319 4.65 16.86 1.01
N TYR A 320 5.27 17.88 0.45
CA TYR A 320 4.98 19.26 0.79
C TYR A 320 5.27 20.22 -0.37
N SER A 321 4.73 21.44 -0.28
CA SER A 321 4.98 22.52 -1.23
C SER A 321 5.35 23.80 -0.52
N ILE A 322 6.27 24.57 -1.12
CA ILE A 322 6.70 25.88 -0.65
C ILE A 322 6.47 26.96 -1.74
N PRO A 323 5.87 28.12 -1.38
CA PRO A 323 5.50 29.19 -2.32
C PRO A 323 6.70 29.92 -2.91
N THR A 324 7.81 29.93 -2.19
CA THR A 324 9.00 30.72 -2.50
C THR A 324 10.25 29.93 -2.16
N SER A 325 11.37 30.23 -2.82
CA SER A 325 12.65 29.58 -2.49
C SER A 325 13.14 30.07 -1.13
N GLU A 326 13.31 29.17 -0.17
CA GLU A 326 13.63 29.51 1.22
C GLU A 326 14.30 28.37 2.00
N GLN A 327 14.75 28.66 3.22
CA GLN A 327 15.29 27.64 4.12
C GLN A 327 14.13 26.78 4.64
N VAL A 328 14.19 25.48 4.36
CA VAL A 328 13.18 24.50 4.79
C VAL A 328 13.76 23.59 5.86
N THR A 329 12.98 23.38 6.93
CA THR A 329 13.24 22.35 7.92
C THR A 329 12.05 21.39 8.01
N LEU A 330 12.32 20.09 7.97
CA LEU A 330 11.32 19.04 8.18
C LEU A 330 11.80 18.12 9.29
N ASN A 331 11.11 18.16 10.42
CA ASN A 331 11.50 17.48 11.65
C ASN A 331 10.42 16.52 12.11
N ILE A 332 10.83 15.38 12.66
CA ILE A 332 9.97 14.35 13.23
C ILE A 332 10.06 14.38 14.75
N TYR A 333 8.93 14.26 15.43
CA TYR A 333 8.79 14.32 16.88
C TYR A 333 8.01 13.11 17.39
N ASP A 334 8.34 12.66 18.59
CA ASP A 334 7.53 11.67 19.32
C ASP A 334 6.32 12.33 20.03
N LEU A 335 5.47 11.51 20.67
CA LEU A 335 4.30 11.97 21.43
C LEU A 335 4.63 12.97 22.56
N ASN A 336 5.86 12.98 23.06
CA ASN A 336 6.31 13.91 24.09
C ASN A 336 6.91 15.20 23.50
N GLY A 337 6.86 15.36 22.18
CA GLY A 337 7.45 16.51 21.47
C GLY A 337 8.97 16.46 21.38
N ARG A 338 9.61 15.33 21.69
CA ARG A 338 11.06 15.19 21.55
C ARG A 338 11.40 14.96 20.08
N LEU A 339 12.41 15.68 19.59
CA LEU A 339 12.94 15.51 18.24
C LEU A 339 13.49 14.08 18.07
N VAL A 340 13.02 13.41 17.03
CA VAL A 340 13.39 12.04 16.66
C VAL A 340 14.36 12.06 15.49
N LYS A 341 14.02 12.81 14.43
CA LYS A 341 14.83 12.89 13.22
C LYS A 341 14.65 14.23 12.50
N GLN A 342 15.74 14.76 11.97
CA GLN A 342 15.72 15.88 11.03
C GLN A 342 15.87 15.34 9.61
N LEU A 343 14.79 15.43 8.82
CA LEU A 343 14.75 14.91 7.45
C LEU A 343 15.28 15.94 6.44
N VAL A 344 15.06 17.23 6.70
CA VAL A 344 15.46 18.33 5.82
C VAL A 344 15.98 19.48 6.66
N ASP A 345 17.11 20.06 6.24
CA ASP A 345 17.66 21.32 6.76
C ASP A 345 18.47 22.04 5.68
N GLN A 346 17.79 22.56 4.67
CA GLN A 346 18.49 23.21 3.56
C GLN A 346 17.62 24.23 2.84
N GLN A 347 18.27 25.11 2.09
CA GLN A 347 17.60 25.93 1.08
C GLN A 347 16.96 25.03 0.03
N GLN A 348 15.67 25.23 -0.22
CA GLN A 348 14.94 24.56 -1.28
C GLN A 348 14.33 25.58 -2.22
N GLN A 349 14.31 25.25 -3.51
CA GLN A 349 13.64 26.09 -4.51
C GLN A 349 12.13 26.01 -4.35
N GLU A 350 11.43 27.07 -4.77
CA GLU A 350 9.97 27.07 -4.87
C GLU A 350 9.50 25.83 -5.64
N GLY A 351 8.51 25.12 -5.12
CA GLY A 351 8.10 23.86 -5.70
C GLY A 351 7.54 22.85 -4.71
N ARG A 352 7.17 21.70 -5.28
CA ARG A 352 6.73 20.52 -4.53
C ARG A 352 7.93 19.63 -4.26
N HIS A 353 7.99 19.08 -3.06
CA HIS A 353 9.08 18.26 -2.57
C HIS A 353 8.54 16.98 -1.95
N CYS A 354 9.34 15.92 -2.02
CA CYS A 354 9.02 14.61 -1.44
C CYS A 354 10.24 14.09 -0.69
N VAL A 355 10.03 13.68 0.57
CA VAL A 355 11.08 13.15 1.43
C VAL A 355 10.61 11.86 2.06
N THR A 356 11.52 10.90 2.21
CA THR A 356 11.22 9.57 2.73
C THR A 356 11.71 9.45 4.17
N TRP A 357 10.89 8.84 5.04
CA TRP A 357 11.29 8.42 6.38
C TRP A 357 11.15 6.90 6.50
N ASP A 358 12.16 6.28 7.10
CA ASP A 358 12.32 4.84 7.29
C ASP A 358 12.08 4.39 8.75
N GLY A 359 11.45 5.26 9.56
CA GLY A 359 11.21 4.98 10.97
C GLY A 359 12.50 4.98 11.81
N SER A 360 13.58 5.64 11.38
CA SER A 360 14.81 5.79 12.19
C SER A 360 14.94 7.16 12.86
N ASN A 361 15.77 7.26 13.90
CA ASN A 361 16.19 8.52 14.53
C ASN A 361 17.47 9.09 13.88
N ASP A 362 17.96 10.23 14.36
CA ASP A 362 19.20 10.87 13.87
C ASP A 362 20.47 10.03 14.07
N HIS A 363 20.43 9.01 14.95
CA HIS A 363 21.53 8.06 15.14
C HIS A 363 21.40 6.83 14.22
N GLY A 364 20.45 6.82 13.28
CA GLY A 364 20.17 5.71 12.38
C GLY A 364 19.51 4.50 13.06
N GLN A 365 19.02 4.65 14.29
CA GLN A 365 18.35 3.58 15.03
C GLN A 365 16.85 3.64 14.79
N HIS A 366 16.23 2.50 14.46
CA HIS A 366 14.77 2.44 14.33
C HIS A 366 14.07 2.77 15.64
N VAL A 367 13.05 3.62 15.56
CA VAL A 367 12.21 4.00 16.69
C VAL A 367 11.14 2.92 16.96
N GLY A 368 10.41 3.01 18.08
CA GLY A 368 9.35 2.04 18.40
C GLY A 368 8.04 2.34 17.67
N SER A 369 7.17 1.34 17.49
CA SER A 369 5.81 1.56 16.99
C SER A 369 5.09 2.62 17.81
N GLY A 370 4.32 3.48 17.16
CA GLY A 370 3.60 4.54 17.85
C GLY A 370 3.24 5.71 16.97
N THR A 371 2.67 6.72 17.61
CA THR A 371 2.31 7.98 16.96
C THR A 371 3.52 8.91 16.95
N TYR A 372 3.78 9.50 15.80
CA TYR A 372 4.79 10.54 15.60
C TYR A 372 4.13 11.75 14.95
N PHE A 373 4.78 12.91 15.06
CA PHE A 373 4.40 14.12 14.37
C PHE A 373 5.54 14.59 13.51
N TYR A 374 5.24 15.16 12.35
CA TYR A 374 6.25 15.84 11.54
C TYR A 374 5.84 17.28 11.33
N ARG A 375 6.81 18.16 11.44
CA ARG A 375 6.65 19.61 11.30
C ARG A 375 7.51 20.10 10.16
N LEU A 376 6.87 20.77 9.22
CA LEU A 376 7.53 21.53 8.18
C LEU A 376 7.56 22.99 8.59
N SER A 377 8.71 23.62 8.52
CA SER A 377 8.87 25.07 8.63
C SER A 377 9.62 25.60 7.42
N ALA A 378 9.05 26.63 6.78
CA ALA A 378 9.63 27.35 5.65
C ALA A 378 9.40 28.84 5.91
N GLY A 379 10.47 29.58 6.24
CA GLY A 379 10.37 30.97 6.65
C GLY A 379 9.47 31.14 7.89
N ASP A 380 8.44 31.99 7.78
CA ASP A 380 7.45 32.22 8.84
C ASP A 380 6.29 31.19 8.82
N LEU A 381 6.24 30.31 7.82
CA LEU A 381 5.17 29.33 7.64
C LEU A 381 5.52 28.03 8.35
N THR A 382 4.54 27.44 9.04
CA THR A 382 4.71 26.16 9.73
C THR A 382 3.45 25.31 9.62
N ALA A 383 3.62 24.02 9.34
CA ALA A 383 2.55 23.03 9.36
C ALA A 383 3.00 21.77 10.11
N VAL A 384 2.05 21.11 10.76
CA VAL A 384 2.27 19.87 11.51
C VAL A 384 1.26 18.84 11.07
N GLN A 385 1.70 17.60 10.92
CA GLN A 385 0.85 16.45 10.65
C GLN A 385 1.22 15.27 11.54
N LYS A 386 0.28 14.34 11.71
CA LYS A 386 0.43 13.14 12.56
C LYS A 386 0.64 11.91 11.69
N MET A 387 1.53 11.01 12.09
CA MET A 387 1.73 9.70 11.46
C MET A 387 1.75 8.58 12.48
N VAL A 388 1.41 7.36 12.04
CA VAL A 388 1.41 6.14 12.84
C VAL A 388 2.42 5.18 12.25
N PHE A 389 3.46 4.87 13.01
CA PHE A 389 4.48 3.89 12.65
C PHE A 389 4.14 2.54 13.27
N LEU A 390 4.14 1.49 12.45
CA LEU A 390 3.98 0.10 12.87
C LEU A 390 5.31 -0.63 12.64
N LYS A 391 5.69 -1.47 13.59
CA LYS A 391 6.91 -2.29 13.56
C LYS A 391 6.52 -3.75 13.54
#